data_AF-A0A353WQL4-F1
#
_entry.id   AF-A0A353WQL4-F1
#
_cell.length_a   1.000
_cell.length_b   1.000
_cell.length_c   1.000
_cell.angle_alpha   90.00
_cell.angle_beta   90.00
_cell.angle_gamma   90.00
#
_symmetry.space_group_name_H-M   'P 1'
#
loop_
_entity.id
_entity.type
_entity.pdbx_description
1 polymer ?
#
loop_
_entity_poly.entity_id
_entity_poly.type
_entity_poly.pdbx_seq_one_letter_code
_entity_poly.pdbx_strand_id
1 'polypeptide(L)' 'MVIISADHETGGTVMNFGVPADGLVMGTFTSKGHTPMMVPLFAYGPKSYMFMGTQENSDVSNKIYSLLSGKKSK' A
#
# COMPACT_ATOMS: atom_id res chain seq x y z
N MET A 1 7.89 15.41 2.16
CA MET A 1 6.81 14.45 1.85
C MET A 1 7.43 13.07 1.85
N VAL A 2 6.85 12.13 2.60
CA VAL A 2 7.28 10.73 2.65
C VAL A 2 6.07 9.88 2.29
N ILE A 3 6.25 8.94 1.36
CA ILE A 3 5.19 8.04 0.87
C ILE A 3 5.73 6.61 0.95
N ILE A 4 4.93 5.69 1.50
CA ILE A 4 5.25 4.27 1.63
C ILE A 4 4.09 3.48 1.03
N SER A 5 4.38 2.57 0.10
CA SER A 5 3.41 1.68 -0.53
C SER A 5 4.12 0.41 -1.02
N ALA A 6 3.35 -0.57 -1.48
CA ALA A 6 3.83 -1.67 -2.31
C ALA A 6 3.35 -1.50 -3.76
N ASP A 7 3.89 -2.30 -4.67
CA ASP A 7 3.42 -2.46 -6.04
C ASP A 7 2.27 -3.48 -6.15
N HIS A 8 2.31 -4.56 -5.36
CA HIS A 8 1.25 -5.56 -5.27
C HIS A 8 1.33 -6.43 -4.00
N GLU A 9 0.30 -7.24 -3.75
CA GLU A 9 0.34 -8.33 -2.75
C GLU A 9 0.92 -9.61 -3.38
N THR A 10 1.53 -10.49 -2.59
CA THR A 10 1.99 -11.80 -3.07
C THR A 10 1.79 -12.89 -2.02
N GLY A 11 1.30 -14.04 -2.50
CA GLY A 11 1.12 -15.24 -1.70
C GLY A 11 -0.25 -15.34 -1.02
N GLY A 12 -1.08 -14.29 -1.07
CA GLY A 12 -2.37 -14.27 -0.39
C GLY A 12 -2.20 -14.56 1.10
N THR A 13 -1.27 -13.84 1.72
CA THR A 13 -0.79 -14.13 3.08
C THR A 13 -1.87 -13.82 4.10
N VAL A 14 -2.23 -14.80 4.92
CA VAL A 14 -3.24 -14.65 5.98
C VAL A 14 -2.70 -15.15 7.32
N MET A 15 -3.05 -14.45 8.39
CA MET A 15 -2.83 -14.92 9.76
C MET A 15 -4.02 -15.77 10.18
N ASN A 16 -3.90 -17.08 9.99
CA ASN A 16 -5.05 -18.00 10.08
C ASN A 16 -5.32 -18.49 11.51
N PHE A 17 -4.28 -18.60 12.34
CA PHE A 17 -4.40 -19.08 13.72
C PHE A 17 -3.42 -18.33 14.63
N GLY A 18 -3.78 -18.17 15.90
CA GLY A 18 -2.90 -17.63 16.92
C GLY A 18 -3.25 -18.16 18.31
N VAL A 19 -2.24 -18.26 19.17
CA VAL A 19 -2.37 -18.58 20.59
C VAL A 19 -1.80 -17.40 21.38
N PRO A 20 -2.63 -16.40 21.75
CA PRO A 20 -2.15 -15.17 22.36
C PRO A 20 -1.41 -15.37 23.69
N ALA A 21 -1.80 -16.38 24.47
CA ALA A 21 -1.13 -16.74 25.73
C ALA A 21 0.35 -17.11 25.52
N ASP A 22 0.68 -17.68 24.36
CA ASP A 22 2.04 -18.10 24.01
C ASP A 22 2.76 -17.08 23.12
N GLY A 23 2.10 -15.96 22.77
CA GLY A 23 2.62 -14.96 21.84
C GLY A 23 2.79 -15.47 20.41
N LEU A 24 2.08 -16.55 20.03
CA LEU A 24 2.25 -17.22 18.74
C LEU A 24 1.15 -16.83 17.74
N VAL A 25 1.55 -16.57 16.49
CA VAL A 25 0.67 -16.42 15.33
C VAL A 25 1.22 -17.23 14.16
N MET A 26 0.34 -17.89 13.42
CA MET A 26 0.67 -18.69 12.25
C MET A 26 0.24 -17.95 10.98
N GLY A 27 1.22 -17.62 10.13
CA GLY A 27 0.99 -17.14 8.78
C GLY A 27 0.87 -18.30 7.80
N THR A 28 -0.09 -18.22 6.87
CA THR A 28 -0.27 -19.18 5.76
C THR A 28 -0.39 -18.46 4.43
N PHE A 29 0.06 -19.11 3.36
CA PHE A 29 -0.07 -18.62 1.98
C PHE A 29 -1.17 -19.39 1.26
N THR A 30 -2.01 -18.68 0.51
CA THR A 30 -3.10 -19.24 -0.31
C THR A 30 -2.78 -19.24 -1.80
N SER A 31 -1.72 -18.52 -2.20
CA SER A 31 -1.20 -18.44 -3.57
C SER A 31 0.33 -18.60 -3.57
N LYS A 32 0.91 -18.84 -4.75
CA LYS A 32 2.37 -18.84 -4.97
C LYS A 32 2.87 -17.60 -5.73
N GLY A 33 1.97 -16.71 -6.12
CA GLY A 33 2.29 -15.54 -6.96
C GLY A 33 1.57 -14.29 -6.50
N HIS A 34 1.58 -13.28 -7.38
CA HIS A 34 0.93 -12.00 -7.12
C HIS A 34 -0.58 -12.16 -7.04
N THR A 35 -1.24 -11.33 -6.24
CA THR A 35 -2.71 -11.29 -6.15
C THR A 35 -3.22 -9.88 -6.43
N PRO A 36 -4.47 -9.73 -6.90
CA PRO A 36 -5.03 -8.42 -7.26
C PRO A 36 -5.60 -7.65 -6.04
N MET A 37 -5.11 -7.93 -4.83
CA MET A 37 -5.57 -7.23 -3.62
C MET A 37 -5.08 -5.78 -3.60
N MET A 38 -5.91 -4.86 -3.10
CA MET A 38 -5.50 -3.48 -2.86
C MET A 38 -4.34 -3.43 -1.85
N VAL A 39 -3.35 -2.60 -2.15
CA VAL A 39 -2.21 -2.35 -1.25
C VAL A 39 -2.40 -1.02 -0.50
N PRO A 40 -2.00 -0.93 0.78
CA PRO A 40 -2.09 0.32 1.52
C PRO A 40 -1.04 1.32 1.03
N LEU A 41 -1.43 2.60 0.99
CA LEU A 41 -0.52 3.73 0.77
C LEU A 41 -0.54 4.64 1.99
N PHE A 42 0.63 4.83 2.60
CA PHE A 42 0.83 5.74 3.73
C PHE A 42 1.56 7.00 3.28
N ALA A 43 1.08 8.17 3.69
CA ALA A 43 1.69 9.45 3.33
C ALA A 43 1.82 10.38 4.54
N TYR A 44 2.99 11.02 4.69
CA TYR A 44 3.28 11.98 5.75
C TYR A 44 3.99 13.24 5.23
N GLY A 45 3.66 14.39 5.83
CA GLY A 45 4.23 15.70 5.50
C GLY A 45 3.30 16.56 4.61
N PRO A 46 3.83 17.65 4.03
CA PRO A 46 3.03 18.60 3.26
C PRO A 46 2.24 17.91 2.15
N LYS A 47 0.94 18.21 2.07
CA LYS A 47 -0.03 17.70 1.08
C LYS A 47 -0.26 16.17 1.09
N SER A 48 0.02 15.49 2.21
CA SER A 48 -0.27 14.05 2.38
C SER A 48 -1.75 13.67 2.15
N TYR A 49 -2.68 14.58 2.46
CA TYR A 49 -4.12 14.38 2.25
C TYR A 49 -4.50 14.06 0.79
N MET A 50 -3.65 14.42 -0.18
CA MET A 50 -3.87 14.10 -1.60
C MET A 50 -3.75 12.60 -1.93
N PHE A 51 -3.17 11.81 -1.03
CA PHE A 51 -2.97 10.37 -1.18
C PHE A 51 -3.92 9.53 -0.33
N MET A 52 -4.97 10.15 0.21
CA MET A 52 -6.04 9.46 0.95
C MET A 52 -7.09 8.88 0.00
N GLY A 53 -7.82 7.87 0.49
CA GLY A 53 -8.87 7.19 -0.27
C GLY A 53 -8.33 6.12 -1.22
N THR A 54 -9.23 5.50 -1.98
CA THR A 54 -8.88 4.51 -3.01
C THR A 54 -8.52 5.23 -4.30
N GLN A 55 -7.41 4.83 -4.92
CA GLN A 55 -6.91 5.43 -6.16
C GLN A 55 -6.12 4.39 -6.97
N GLU A 56 -5.89 4.68 -8.24
CA GLU A 56 -5.03 3.87 -9.09
C GLU A 56 -3.55 4.07 -8.72
N ASN A 57 -2.72 3.07 -9.01
CA ASN A 57 -1.28 3.16 -8.77
C ASN A 57 -0.61 4.23 -9.65
N SER A 58 -1.12 4.45 -10.86
CA SER A 58 -0.68 5.49 -11.79
C SER A 58 -0.95 6.91 -11.27
N ASP A 59 -1.99 7.10 -10.45
CA ASP A 59 -2.29 8.40 -9.84
C ASP A 59 -1.21 8.82 -8.84
N VAL A 60 -0.51 7.87 -8.23
CA VAL A 60 0.57 8.15 -7.27
C VAL A 60 1.69 8.93 -7.95
N SER A 61 2.18 8.47 -9.10
CA SER A 61 3.27 9.12 -9.83
C SER A 61 2.83 10.47 -10.41
N ASN A 62 1.60 10.56 -10.94
CA ASN A 62 1.01 11.81 -11.44
C ASN A 62 0.93 12.89 -10.34
N LYS A 63 0.49 12.50 -9.13
CA LYS A 63 0.43 13.40 -7.96
C LYS A 63 1.83 13.83 -7.54
N ILE A 64 2.79 12.91 -7.43
CA ILE A 64 4.18 13.23 -7.08
C ILE A 64 4.77 14.23 -8.09
N TYR A 65 4.61 13.99 -9.39
CA TYR A 65 5.11 14.87 -10.44
C TYR A 65 4.48 16.27 -10.36
N SER A 66 3.17 16.34 -10.15
CA SER A 66 2.45 17.61 -9.97
C SER A 66 2.98 18.40 -8.76
N LEU A 67 3.28 17.71 -7.66
CA LEU A 67 3.80 18.30 -6.44
C LEU A 67 5.24 18.80 -6.57
N LEU A 68 6.08 18.08 -7.30
CA LEU A 68 7.49 18.45 -7.50
C LEU A 68 7.68 19.52 -8.58
N SER A 69 6.90 19.47 -9.66
CA SER A 69 7.04 20.39 -10.80
C SER A 69 6.24 21.68 -10.66
N GLY A 70 5.24 21.71 -9.78
CA GLY A 70 4.28 22.82 -9.67
C GLY A 70 3.32 22.94 -10.86
N LYS A 71 3.39 22.02 -11.84
CA LYS A 71 2.50 21.96 -13.00
C LYS A 71 1.42 20.91 -12.76
N LYS A 72 0.18 21.15 -13.19
CA LYS A 72 -0.84 20.10 -13.15
C LYS A 72 -0.39 18.93 -14.04
N SER A 73 -0.46 17.70 -13.51
CA SER A 73 -0.33 16.49 -14.33
C SER A 73 -1.41 16.49 -15.40
N LYS A 74 -1.07 16.04 -16.61
CA LYS A 74 -2.02 15.90 -17.73
C LYS A 74 -3.07 14.83 -17.42
#